data_AF-A0A8C1GW22-F1
#
_entry.id   AF-A0A8C1GW22-F1
#
_cell.length_a   1.000
_cell.length_b   1.000
_cell.length_c   1.000
_cell.angle_alpha   90.00
_cell.angle_beta   90.00
_cell.angle_gamma   90.00
#
_symmetry.space_group_name_H-M   'P 1'
#
loop_
_entity.id
_entity.type
_entity.pdbx_description
1 polymer ?
#
loop_
_entity_poly.entity_id
_entity_poly.type
_entity_poly.pdbx_seq_one_letter_code
_entity_poly.pdbx_strand_id
1 'polypeptide(L)'
;MATLSSKPGLRYSVSDWATNNKQISHTAENKRNVSHEIRQEGRALRNETTSKTNWDEYDSTRRLSDRINDVTRWKENLKACAQQLDAEMDALTLSKEETERALAATLLPLEVTAECLNLREGRRGMELVCDPVEAELKKEVEVIDGAQRILQQCIDQAFEQLCRLQEARQQLTIDLQDKIEALDVDMSCLSLTIRSPEISLKPNPTRVPPGSTTPQQWEQFSRYNITRAKEEMQASVQIRENNSITRAQVQNELEAQRMTVEFALRKRTHHEEQAYHEMQWQLKTTQEEIAELEKDICHLEEDMQAKTAPLKLVHTRLENRIKRPGMDLCRDEVQFGLVDEAKQLEATILALKQKLAHAQ
;
A
#
# COMPACT_ATOMS: atom_id res chain seq x y z
N MET A 1 -111.72 -25.88 -65.71
CA MET A 1 -111.82 -25.07 -64.47
C MET A 1 -112.13 -26.01 -63.32
N ALA A 2 -111.12 -26.37 -62.53
CA ALA A 2 -111.29 -27.13 -61.29
C ALA A 2 -111.26 -26.13 -60.12
N THR A 3 -112.41 -25.87 -59.52
CA THR A 3 -112.53 -25.01 -58.34
C THR A 3 -112.32 -25.85 -57.08
N LEU A 4 -111.18 -25.62 -56.43
CA LEU A 4 -110.83 -26.16 -55.12
C LEU A 4 -111.89 -25.77 -54.08
N SER A 5 -112.73 -26.73 -53.69
CA SER A 5 -113.64 -26.58 -52.55
C SER A 5 -112.84 -26.77 -51.25
N SER A 6 -112.48 -25.67 -50.60
CA SER A 6 -111.91 -25.66 -49.25
C SER A 6 -112.95 -26.18 -48.26
N LYS A 7 -112.60 -27.24 -47.52
CA LYS A 7 -113.44 -27.81 -46.44
C LYS A 7 -113.96 -26.70 -45.49
N PRO A 8 -115.22 -26.78 -45.01
CA PRO A 8 -115.71 -25.87 -43.99
C PRO A 8 -114.91 -26.09 -42.69
N GLY A 9 -114.32 -25.01 -42.17
CA GLY A 9 -113.57 -25.05 -40.91
C GLY A 9 -114.45 -25.49 -39.73
N LEU A 10 -113.86 -26.26 -38.81
CA LEU A 10 -114.47 -26.69 -37.57
C LEU A 10 -115.07 -25.47 -36.83
N ARG A 11 -116.37 -25.51 -36.49
CA ARG A 11 -117.03 -24.45 -35.72
C ARG A 11 -117.03 -24.84 -34.24
N TYR A 12 -116.29 -24.09 -33.43
CA TYR A 12 -116.17 -24.29 -31.99
C TYR A 12 -117.33 -23.60 -31.24
N SER A 13 -117.69 -24.11 -30.06
CA SER A 13 -118.69 -23.44 -29.21
C SER A 13 -118.11 -22.17 -28.57
N VAL A 14 -118.96 -21.25 -28.12
CA VAL A 14 -118.51 -20.04 -27.38
C VAL A 14 -117.77 -20.43 -26.10
N SER A 15 -118.12 -21.57 -25.49
CA SER A 15 -117.42 -22.11 -24.32
C SER A 15 -116.01 -22.63 -24.66
N ASP A 16 -115.85 -23.30 -25.81
CA ASP A 16 -114.54 -23.73 -26.31
C ASP A 16 -113.65 -22.54 -26.67
N TRP A 17 -114.22 -21.50 -27.29
CA TRP A 17 -113.52 -20.24 -27.58
C TRP A 17 -113.06 -19.54 -26.28
N ALA A 18 -113.93 -19.46 -25.28
CA ALA A 18 -113.61 -18.86 -23.98
C ALA A 18 -112.51 -19.65 -23.25
N THR A 19 -112.57 -20.98 -23.31
CA THR A 19 -111.55 -21.86 -22.72
C THR A 19 -110.20 -21.71 -23.42
N ASN A 20 -110.19 -21.70 -24.76
CA ASN A 20 -108.98 -21.51 -25.56
C ASN A 20 -108.36 -20.12 -25.33
N ASN A 21 -109.17 -19.05 -25.30
CA ASN A 21 -108.68 -17.71 -24.98
C ASN A 21 -108.11 -17.61 -23.56
N LYS A 22 -108.73 -18.30 -22.58
CA LYS A 22 -108.20 -18.38 -21.22
C LYS A 22 -106.86 -19.11 -21.18
N GLN A 23 -106.72 -20.22 -21.91
CA GLN A 23 -105.45 -20.95 -22.05
C GLN A 23 -104.36 -20.13 -22.75
N ILE A 24 -104.69 -19.40 -23.82
CA ILE A 24 -103.77 -18.51 -24.51
C ILE A 24 -103.33 -17.38 -23.56
N SER A 25 -104.27 -16.78 -22.82
CA SER A 25 -103.98 -15.73 -21.83
C SER A 25 -103.05 -16.22 -20.73
N HIS A 26 -103.35 -17.38 -20.11
CA HIS A 26 -102.47 -18.00 -19.10
C HIS A 26 -101.09 -18.36 -19.66
N THR A 27 -101.01 -18.88 -20.89
CA THR A 27 -99.73 -19.20 -21.53
C THR A 27 -98.91 -17.93 -21.79
N ALA A 28 -99.55 -16.85 -22.24
CA ALA A 28 -98.91 -15.56 -22.44
C ALA A 28 -98.46 -14.92 -21.11
N GLU A 29 -99.24 -15.07 -20.04
CA GLU A 29 -98.86 -14.66 -18.68
C GLU A 29 -97.65 -15.45 -18.16
N ASN A 30 -97.67 -16.78 -18.25
CA ASN A 30 -96.54 -17.62 -17.85
C ASN A 30 -95.26 -17.27 -18.63
N LYS A 31 -95.36 -17.08 -19.95
CA LYS A 31 -94.21 -16.65 -20.78
C LYS A 31 -93.69 -15.26 -20.39
N ARG A 32 -94.59 -14.32 -20.04
CA ARG A 32 -94.20 -12.99 -19.54
C ARG A 32 -93.52 -13.07 -18.18
N ASN A 33 -93.98 -13.94 -17.29
CA ASN A 33 -93.38 -14.15 -15.96
C ASN A 33 -91.98 -14.75 -16.08
N VAL A 34 -91.80 -15.81 -16.87
CA VAL A 34 -90.47 -16.40 -17.14
C VAL A 34 -89.54 -15.38 -17.79
N SER A 35 -90.03 -14.61 -18.78
CA SER A 35 -89.24 -13.54 -19.39
C SER A 35 -88.88 -12.42 -18.40
N HIS A 36 -89.77 -12.11 -17.45
CA HIS A 36 -89.49 -11.13 -16.40
C HIS A 36 -88.42 -11.65 -15.44
N GLU A 37 -88.51 -12.90 -14.98
CA GLU A 37 -87.52 -13.56 -14.12
C GLU A 37 -86.14 -13.57 -14.79
N ILE A 38 -86.02 -14.08 -16.02
CA ILE A 38 -84.75 -14.09 -16.78
C ILE A 38 -84.15 -12.68 -16.92
N ARG A 39 -84.99 -11.66 -17.15
CA ARG A 39 -84.52 -10.27 -17.23
C ARG A 39 -84.07 -9.73 -15.87
N GLN A 40 -84.73 -10.10 -14.78
CA GLN A 40 -84.33 -9.68 -13.43
C GLN A 40 -83.03 -10.37 -13.03
N GLU A 41 -82.92 -11.68 -13.24
CA GLU A 41 -81.68 -12.45 -13.04
C GLU A 41 -80.55 -11.89 -13.90
N GLY A 42 -80.79 -11.63 -15.18
CA GLY A 42 -79.80 -11.03 -16.07
C GLY A 42 -79.36 -9.63 -15.63
N ARG A 43 -80.26 -8.80 -15.08
CA ARG A 43 -79.89 -7.49 -14.49
C ARG A 43 -79.08 -7.65 -13.22
N ALA A 44 -79.51 -8.55 -12.32
CA ALA A 44 -78.81 -8.84 -11.07
C ALA A 44 -77.39 -9.33 -11.36
N LEU A 45 -77.25 -10.31 -12.26
CA LEU A 45 -75.97 -10.84 -12.70
C LEU A 45 -75.08 -9.75 -13.29
N ARG A 46 -75.60 -8.90 -14.19
CA ARG A 46 -74.82 -7.79 -14.77
C ARG A 46 -74.32 -6.81 -13.72
N ASN A 47 -75.16 -6.46 -12.75
CA ASN A 47 -74.78 -5.54 -11.67
C ASN A 47 -73.71 -6.18 -10.77
N GLU A 48 -73.90 -7.45 -10.38
CA GLU A 48 -72.94 -8.22 -9.61
C GLU A 48 -71.59 -8.32 -10.32
N THR A 49 -71.59 -8.72 -11.59
CA THR A 49 -70.36 -8.86 -12.38
C THR A 49 -69.68 -7.51 -12.61
N THR A 50 -70.43 -6.42 -12.78
CA THR A 50 -69.86 -5.07 -12.93
C THR A 50 -69.15 -4.66 -11.64
N SER A 51 -69.82 -4.79 -10.49
CA SER A 51 -69.23 -4.48 -9.18
C SER A 51 -68.00 -5.34 -8.90
N LYS A 52 -68.07 -6.64 -9.19
CA LYS A 52 -66.96 -7.56 -9.02
C LYS A 52 -65.77 -7.20 -9.91
N THR A 53 -66.01 -6.93 -11.19
CA THR A 53 -64.94 -6.54 -12.15
C THR A 53 -64.24 -5.26 -11.70
N ASN A 54 -65.00 -4.23 -11.30
CA ASN A 54 -64.43 -2.98 -10.83
C ASN A 54 -63.61 -3.17 -9.53
N TRP A 55 -64.07 -4.04 -8.63
CA TRP A 55 -63.36 -4.32 -7.39
C TRP A 55 -62.07 -5.11 -7.63
N ASP A 56 -62.12 -6.14 -8.50
CA ASP A 56 -60.95 -6.95 -8.87
C ASP A 56 -59.90 -6.10 -9.60
N GLU A 57 -60.32 -5.16 -10.47
CA GLU A 57 -59.44 -4.18 -11.13
C GLU A 57 -58.78 -3.25 -10.11
N TYR A 58 -59.57 -2.70 -9.18
CA TYR A 58 -59.05 -1.84 -8.13
C TYR A 58 -58.05 -2.55 -7.21
N ASP A 59 -58.36 -3.77 -6.76
CA ASP A 59 -57.48 -4.58 -5.90
C ASP A 59 -56.17 -4.92 -6.63
N SER A 60 -56.25 -5.31 -7.91
CA SER A 60 -55.07 -5.58 -8.74
C SER A 60 -54.19 -4.34 -8.94
N THR A 61 -54.81 -3.19 -9.22
CA THR A 61 -54.13 -1.89 -9.36
C THR A 61 -53.41 -1.50 -8.07
N ARG A 62 -54.07 -1.70 -6.92
CA ARG A 62 -53.48 -1.45 -5.60
C ARG A 62 -52.28 -2.35 -5.34
N ARG A 63 -52.40 -3.66 -5.59
CA ARG A 63 -51.28 -4.61 -5.41
C ARG A 63 -50.09 -4.26 -6.30
N LEU A 64 -50.33 -3.80 -7.52
CA LEU A 64 -49.28 -3.33 -8.42
C LEU A 64 -48.61 -2.07 -7.87
N SER A 65 -49.39 -1.10 -7.37
CA SER A 65 -48.85 0.10 -6.72
C SER A 65 -48.01 -0.25 -5.47
N ASP A 66 -48.47 -1.18 -4.62
CA ASP A 66 -47.72 -1.64 -3.45
C ASP A 66 -46.40 -2.29 -3.89
N ARG A 67 -46.42 -3.10 -4.96
CA ARG A 67 -45.21 -3.72 -5.53
C ARG A 67 -44.22 -2.68 -6.04
N ILE A 68 -44.66 -1.66 -6.77
CA ILE A 68 -43.80 -0.57 -7.25
C ILE A 68 -43.11 0.14 -6.08
N ASN A 69 -43.82 0.38 -4.97
CA ASN A 69 -43.24 0.97 -3.77
C ASN A 69 -42.14 0.08 -3.17
N ASP A 70 -42.37 -1.23 -3.08
CA ASP A 70 -41.38 -2.19 -2.57
C ASP A 70 -40.13 -2.23 -3.45
N VAL A 71 -40.30 -2.35 -4.77
CA VAL A 71 -39.17 -2.42 -5.71
C VAL A 71 -38.40 -1.09 -5.70
N THR A 72 -39.09 0.05 -5.61
CA THR A 72 -38.47 1.37 -5.47
C THR A 72 -37.61 1.46 -4.21
N ARG A 73 -38.13 1.01 -3.05
CA ARG A 73 -37.38 1.00 -1.79
C ARG A 73 -36.11 0.16 -1.90
N TRP A 74 -36.18 -1.04 -2.50
CA TRP A 74 -35.01 -1.89 -2.69
C TRP A 74 -34.01 -1.29 -3.68
N LYS A 75 -34.47 -0.67 -4.76
CA LYS A 75 -33.62 0.07 -5.72
C LYS A 75 -32.84 1.18 -5.00
N GLU A 76 -33.49 1.99 -4.17
CA GLU A 76 -32.79 3.05 -3.43
C GLU A 76 -31.80 2.49 -2.40
N ASN A 77 -32.13 1.39 -1.70
CA ASN A 77 -31.20 0.73 -0.78
C ASN A 77 -29.95 0.18 -1.49
N LEU A 78 -30.13 -0.47 -2.64
CA LEU A 78 -29.03 -1.00 -3.46
C LEU A 78 -28.14 0.14 -3.97
N LYS A 79 -28.76 1.23 -4.46
CA LYS A 79 -28.05 2.43 -4.92
C LYS A 79 -27.24 3.08 -3.80
N ALA A 80 -27.82 3.23 -2.61
CA ALA A 80 -27.12 3.79 -1.46
C ALA A 80 -25.94 2.90 -1.02
N CYS A 81 -26.13 1.58 -0.99
CA CYS A 81 -25.06 0.63 -0.67
C CYS A 81 -23.93 0.68 -1.71
N ALA A 82 -24.28 0.78 -3.00
CA ALA A 82 -23.31 0.91 -4.09
C ALA A 82 -22.47 2.19 -3.96
N GLN A 83 -23.08 3.33 -3.62
CA GLN A 83 -22.36 4.58 -3.38
C GLN A 83 -21.41 4.51 -2.18
N GLN A 84 -21.83 3.85 -1.09
CA GLN A 84 -20.95 3.62 0.06
C GLN A 84 -19.75 2.74 -0.32
N LEU A 85 -19.98 1.72 -1.14
CA LEU A 85 -18.94 0.82 -1.61
C LEU A 85 -17.95 1.51 -2.55
N ASP A 86 -18.44 2.37 -3.46
CA ASP A 86 -17.57 3.21 -4.31
C ASP A 86 -16.65 4.10 -3.45
N ALA A 87 -17.21 4.75 -2.42
CA ALA A 87 -16.42 5.60 -1.51
C ALA A 87 -15.37 4.80 -0.71
N GLU A 88 -15.69 3.58 -0.28
CA GLU A 88 -14.73 2.72 0.42
C GLU A 88 -13.65 2.18 -0.53
N MET A 89 -13.99 1.86 -1.78
CA MET A 89 -12.99 1.50 -2.81
C MET A 89 -12.00 2.65 -3.07
N ASP A 90 -12.49 3.88 -3.18
CA ASP A 90 -11.64 5.07 -3.33
C ASP A 90 -10.71 5.24 -2.11
N ALA A 91 -11.25 5.06 -0.90
CA ALA A 91 -10.47 5.15 0.35
C ALA A 91 -9.40 4.05 0.46
N LEU A 92 -9.70 2.82 0.05
CA LEU A 92 -8.72 1.71 0.04
C LEU A 92 -7.65 1.91 -1.03
N THR A 93 -8.04 2.41 -2.19
CA THR A 93 -7.10 2.78 -3.26
C THR A 93 -6.10 3.83 -2.77
N LEU A 94 -6.57 4.89 -2.13
CA LEU A 94 -5.69 5.91 -1.55
C LEU A 94 -4.74 5.32 -0.50
N SER A 95 -5.24 4.45 0.39
CA SER A 95 -4.41 3.78 1.40
C SER A 95 -3.34 2.88 0.75
N LYS A 96 -3.67 2.18 -0.33
CA LYS A 96 -2.71 1.38 -1.11
C LYS A 96 -1.63 2.26 -1.74
N GLU A 97 -2.02 3.36 -2.39
CA GLU A 97 -1.08 4.30 -3.02
C GLU A 97 -0.15 4.96 -2.00
N GLU A 98 -0.65 5.27 -0.80
CA GLU A 98 0.19 5.75 0.31
C GLU A 98 1.25 4.71 0.73
N THR A 99 0.87 3.43 0.78
CA THR A 99 1.80 2.34 1.09
C THR A 99 2.80 2.10 -0.03
N GLU A 100 2.40 2.21 -1.30
CA GLU A 100 3.30 2.17 -2.46
C GLU A 100 4.32 3.30 -2.44
N ARG A 101 3.89 4.52 -2.09
CA ARG A 101 4.80 5.66 -1.91
C ARG A 101 5.78 5.43 -0.76
N ALA A 102 5.32 4.87 0.36
CA ALA A 102 6.18 4.51 1.48
C ALA A 102 7.22 3.45 1.05
N LEU A 103 6.81 2.44 0.28
CA LEU A 103 7.71 1.42 -0.27
C LEU A 103 8.76 2.05 -1.19
N ALA A 104 8.34 2.87 -2.15
CA ALA A 104 9.25 3.55 -3.08
C ALA A 104 10.27 4.46 -2.35
N ALA A 105 9.85 5.12 -1.26
CA ALA A 105 10.73 5.96 -0.46
C ALA A 105 11.87 5.19 0.24
N THR A 106 11.78 3.86 0.36
CA THR A 106 12.86 3.03 0.92
C THR A 106 13.99 2.73 -0.05
N LEU A 107 13.80 2.92 -1.35
CA LEU A 107 14.78 2.59 -2.39
C LEU A 107 16.05 3.44 -2.26
N LEU A 108 15.89 4.76 -2.11
CA LEU A 108 17.05 5.67 -2.01
C LEU A 108 17.89 5.39 -0.75
N PRO A 109 17.33 5.24 0.46
CA PRO A 109 18.10 4.82 1.63
C PRO A 109 18.87 3.52 1.40
N LEU A 110 18.25 2.51 0.77
CA LEU A 110 18.91 1.24 0.47
C LEU A 110 20.12 1.41 -0.45
N GLU A 111 19.98 2.18 -1.53
CA GLU A 111 21.06 2.51 -2.46
C GLU A 111 22.21 3.25 -1.76
N VAL A 112 21.88 4.21 -0.90
CA VAL A 112 22.88 4.96 -0.12
C VAL A 112 23.61 4.05 0.85
N THR A 113 22.91 3.22 1.61
CA THR A 113 23.52 2.27 2.55
C THR A 113 24.41 1.26 1.82
N ALA A 114 23.98 0.75 0.66
CA ALA A 114 24.78 -0.14 -0.18
C ALA A 114 26.05 0.54 -0.71
N GLU A 115 25.96 1.79 -1.18
CA GLU A 115 27.13 2.55 -1.63
C GLU A 115 28.08 2.85 -0.46
N CYS A 116 27.57 3.17 0.72
CA CYS A 116 28.38 3.32 1.92
C CYS A 116 29.15 2.03 2.25
N LEU A 117 28.53 0.86 2.11
CA LEU A 117 29.21 -0.43 2.29
C LEU A 117 30.29 -0.65 1.22
N ASN A 118 30.00 -0.39 -0.06
CA ASN A 118 30.97 -0.52 -1.16
C ASN A 118 32.21 0.37 -0.95
N LEU A 119 32.00 1.63 -0.56
CA LEU A 119 33.09 2.57 -0.27
C LEU A 119 33.97 2.09 0.89
N ARG A 120 33.39 1.41 1.87
CA ARG A 120 34.11 0.87 3.02
C ARG A 120 34.88 -0.40 2.66
N GLU A 121 34.32 -1.27 1.83
CA GLU A 121 35.04 -2.44 1.28
C GLU A 121 36.25 -2.03 0.41
N GLY A 122 36.21 -0.84 -0.19
CA GLY A 122 37.32 -0.25 -0.93
C GLY A 122 38.49 0.28 -0.09
N ARG A 123 38.41 0.26 1.25
CA ARG A 123 39.51 0.70 2.13
C ARG A 123 40.74 -0.21 1.99
N ARG A 124 41.94 0.35 2.17
CA ARG A 124 43.21 -0.35 1.90
C ARG A 124 44.00 -0.62 3.18
N GLY A 125 44.67 -1.78 3.21
CA GLY A 125 45.62 -2.11 4.27
C GLY A 125 44.94 -2.18 5.64
N MET A 126 45.54 -1.53 6.63
CA MET A 126 45.06 -1.55 8.02
C MET A 126 43.78 -0.73 8.24
N GLU A 127 43.34 0.06 7.25
CA GLU A 127 42.07 0.80 7.29
C GLU A 127 40.86 -0.06 6.92
N LEU A 128 41.08 -1.24 6.32
CA LEU A 128 40.00 -2.19 6.04
C LEU A 128 39.68 -2.96 7.33
N VAL A 129 38.76 -2.42 8.12
CA VAL A 129 38.38 -2.95 9.42
C VAL A 129 36.87 -3.15 9.52
N CYS A 130 36.48 -4.28 10.09
CA CYS A 130 35.11 -4.52 10.52
C CYS A 130 34.84 -3.69 11.78
N ASP A 131 34.22 -2.52 11.61
CA ASP A 131 33.92 -1.60 12.70
C ASP A 131 32.41 -1.59 13.02
N PRO A 132 31.99 -0.88 14.09
CA PRO A 132 30.57 -0.75 14.41
C PRO A 132 29.74 -0.07 13.32
N VAL A 133 30.34 0.77 12.46
CA VAL A 133 29.63 1.44 11.36
C VAL A 133 29.23 0.40 10.31
N GLU A 134 30.15 -0.47 9.91
CA GLU A 134 29.85 -1.53 8.95
C GLU A 134 28.77 -2.49 9.48
N ALA A 135 28.82 -2.84 10.76
CA ALA A 135 27.79 -3.68 11.40
C ALA A 135 26.40 -3.02 11.37
N GLU A 136 26.31 -1.72 11.70
CA GLU A 136 25.04 -1.00 11.69
C GLU A 136 24.52 -0.71 10.27
N LEU A 137 25.41 -0.49 9.28
CA LEU A 137 25.01 -0.37 7.86
C LEU A 137 24.46 -1.69 7.31
N LYS A 138 25.08 -2.83 7.63
CA LYS A 138 24.55 -4.16 7.25
C LYS A 138 23.17 -4.40 7.86
N LYS A 139 23.01 -4.04 9.14
CA LYS A 139 21.71 -4.10 9.82
C LYS A 139 20.69 -3.14 9.21
N GLU A 140 21.10 -1.96 8.75
CA GLU A 140 20.23 -1.02 8.04
C GLU A 140 19.68 -1.62 6.74
N VAL A 141 20.51 -2.33 5.96
CA VAL A 141 20.05 -3.10 4.79
C VAL A 141 18.98 -4.13 5.21
N GLU A 142 19.25 -4.94 6.24
CA GLU A 142 18.30 -5.96 6.72
C GLU A 142 16.96 -5.36 7.17
N VAL A 143 17.00 -4.22 7.87
CA VAL A 143 15.79 -3.49 8.33
C VAL A 143 15.02 -2.92 7.14
N ILE A 144 15.71 -2.33 6.15
CA ILE A 144 15.08 -1.80 4.94
C ILE A 144 14.43 -2.94 4.13
N ASP A 145 15.12 -4.06 3.92
CA ASP A 145 14.56 -5.23 3.23
C ASP A 145 13.36 -5.82 3.98
N GLY A 146 13.40 -5.82 5.32
CA GLY A 146 12.26 -6.19 6.16
C GLY A 146 11.06 -5.29 5.96
N ALA A 147 11.28 -3.98 6.01
CA ALA A 147 10.27 -2.95 5.77
C ALA A 147 9.64 -3.09 4.37
N GLN A 148 10.46 -3.28 3.33
CA GLN A 148 9.99 -3.46 1.96
C GLN A 148 9.06 -4.66 1.82
N ARG A 149 9.42 -5.82 2.41
CA ARG A 149 8.59 -7.03 2.38
C ARG A 149 7.25 -6.81 3.07
N ILE A 150 7.24 -6.17 4.24
CA ILE A 150 6.02 -5.89 4.99
C ILE A 150 5.10 -4.92 4.22
N LEU A 151 5.66 -3.83 3.68
CA LEU A 151 4.90 -2.87 2.88
C LEU A 151 4.33 -3.52 1.61
N GLN A 152 5.10 -4.37 0.93
CA GLN A 152 4.62 -5.12 -0.24
C GLN A 152 3.44 -6.04 0.13
N GLN A 153 3.53 -6.75 1.25
CA GLN A 153 2.43 -7.60 1.72
C GLN A 153 1.15 -6.80 2.00
N CYS A 154 1.27 -5.60 2.59
CA CYS A 154 0.13 -4.69 2.79
C CYS A 154 -0.49 -4.24 1.46
N ILE A 155 0.34 -3.98 0.44
CA ILE A 155 -0.12 -3.60 -0.91
C ILE A 155 -0.89 -4.75 -1.56
N ASP A 156 -0.36 -5.97 -1.48
CA ASP A 156 -0.98 -7.18 -2.04
C ASP A 156 -2.33 -7.47 -1.38
N GLN A 157 -2.40 -7.36 -0.04
CA GLN A 157 -3.66 -7.51 0.71
C GLN A 157 -4.70 -6.46 0.34
N ALA A 158 -4.29 -5.19 0.22
CA ALA A 158 -5.19 -4.12 -0.22
C ALA A 158 -5.68 -4.34 -1.66
N PHE A 159 -4.82 -4.81 -2.55
CA PHE A 159 -5.19 -5.14 -3.92
C PHE A 159 -6.21 -6.29 -4.00
N GLU A 160 -5.98 -7.38 -3.26
CA GLU A 160 -6.94 -8.49 -3.20
C GLU A 160 -8.31 -8.03 -2.68
N GLN A 161 -8.32 -7.20 -1.64
CA GLN A 161 -9.57 -6.67 -1.09
C GLN A 161 -10.29 -5.73 -2.08
N LEU A 162 -9.56 -4.93 -2.86
CA LEU A 162 -10.14 -4.13 -3.94
C LEU A 162 -10.83 -5.01 -5.00
N CYS A 163 -10.25 -6.17 -5.34
CA CYS A 163 -10.90 -7.12 -6.25
C CYS A 163 -12.23 -7.64 -5.68
N ARG A 164 -12.27 -8.00 -4.40
CA ARG A 164 -13.50 -8.48 -3.73
C ARG A 164 -14.58 -7.40 -3.65
N LEU A 165 -14.19 -6.16 -3.35
CA LEU A 165 -15.10 -5.00 -3.39
C LEU A 165 -15.66 -4.79 -4.81
N GLN A 166 -14.82 -4.91 -5.84
CA GLN A 166 -15.24 -4.77 -7.24
C GLN A 166 -16.24 -5.86 -7.65
N GLU A 167 -16.07 -7.11 -7.20
CA GLU A 167 -17.05 -8.17 -7.42
C GLU A 167 -18.39 -7.86 -6.75
N ALA A 168 -18.36 -7.43 -5.48
CA ALA A 168 -19.57 -7.03 -4.75
C ALA A 168 -20.26 -5.83 -5.45
N ARG A 169 -19.48 -4.88 -5.99
CA ARG A 169 -20.00 -3.76 -6.77
C ARG A 169 -20.75 -4.21 -8.02
N GLN A 170 -20.18 -5.16 -8.75
CA GLN A 170 -20.80 -5.71 -9.96
C GLN A 170 -22.12 -6.41 -9.64
N GLN A 171 -22.18 -7.21 -8.57
CA GLN A 171 -23.42 -7.86 -8.14
C GLN A 171 -24.51 -6.86 -7.76
N LEU A 172 -24.16 -5.79 -7.03
CA LEU A 172 -25.10 -4.71 -6.72
C LEU A 172 -25.60 -3.99 -7.98
N THR A 173 -24.72 -3.78 -8.97
CA THR A 173 -25.09 -3.13 -10.24
C THR A 173 -26.07 -3.98 -11.05
N ILE A 174 -25.84 -5.28 -11.14
CA ILE A 174 -26.75 -6.21 -11.85
C ILE A 174 -28.13 -6.20 -11.17
N ASP A 175 -28.16 -6.37 -9.85
CA ASP A 175 -29.42 -6.36 -9.09
C ASP A 175 -30.15 -5.02 -9.22
N LEU A 176 -29.42 -3.90 -9.18
CA LEU A 176 -29.99 -2.56 -9.38
C LEU A 176 -30.61 -2.41 -10.78
N GLN A 177 -29.93 -2.90 -11.82
CA GLN A 177 -30.44 -2.86 -13.20
C GLN A 177 -31.74 -3.66 -13.31
N ASP A 178 -31.78 -4.87 -12.75
CA ASP A 178 -32.99 -5.71 -12.72
C ASP A 178 -34.15 -5.00 -12.02
N LYS A 179 -33.89 -4.27 -10.92
CA LYS A 179 -34.92 -3.48 -10.23
C LYS A 179 -35.43 -2.31 -11.08
N ILE A 180 -34.57 -1.65 -11.85
CA ILE A 180 -34.94 -0.55 -12.74
C ILE A 180 -35.84 -1.07 -13.88
N GLU A 181 -35.45 -2.17 -14.51
CA GLU A 181 -36.23 -2.78 -15.59
C GLU A 181 -37.59 -3.30 -15.09
N ALA A 182 -37.61 -3.97 -13.93
CA ALA A 182 -38.86 -4.41 -13.31
C ALA A 182 -39.79 -3.23 -12.99
N LEU A 183 -39.24 -2.11 -12.50
CA LEU A 183 -40.00 -0.89 -12.23
C LEU A 183 -40.59 -0.27 -13.49
N ASP A 184 -39.84 -0.24 -14.59
CA ASP A 184 -40.32 0.30 -15.87
C ASP A 184 -41.50 -0.52 -16.42
N VAL A 185 -41.41 -1.85 -16.33
CA VAL A 185 -42.49 -2.76 -16.68
C VAL A 185 -43.72 -2.54 -15.79
N ASP A 186 -43.53 -2.52 -14.47
CA ASP A 186 -44.64 -2.37 -13.51
C ASP A 186 -45.31 -0.99 -13.63
N MET A 187 -44.55 0.09 -13.83
CA MET A 187 -45.08 1.43 -14.08
C MET A 187 -45.84 1.51 -15.41
N SER A 188 -45.31 0.87 -16.47
CA SER A 188 -46.01 0.76 -17.75
C SER A 188 -47.35 0.03 -17.57
N CYS A 189 -47.37 -1.09 -16.85
CA CYS A 189 -48.59 -1.81 -16.53
C CYS A 189 -49.58 -0.97 -15.72
N LEU A 190 -49.12 -0.18 -14.75
CA LEU A 190 -49.97 0.68 -13.94
C LEU A 190 -50.60 1.82 -14.76
N SER A 191 -49.92 2.28 -15.82
CA SER A 191 -50.39 3.35 -16.71
C SER A 191 -51.47 2.89 -17.70
N LEU A 192 -51.60 1.58 -17.93
CA LEU A 192 -52.57 1.04 -18.87
C LEU A 192 -54.00 1.24 -18.36
N THR A 193 -54.85 1.75 -19.24
CA THR A 193 -56.30 1.84 -19.05
C THR A 193 -57.05 1.02 -20.09
N ILE A 194 -58.35 0.78 -19.88
CA ILE A 194 -59.25 0.10 -20.84
C ILE A 194 -59.31 0.82 -22.21
N ARG A 195 -58.87 2.09 -22.28
CA ARG A 195 -58.85 2.87 -23.54
C ARG A 195 -57.51 2.84 -24.26
N SER A 196 -56.50 2.16 -23.71
CA SER A 196 -55.14 2.14 -24.28
C SER A 196 -55.11 1.25 -25.53
N PRO A 197 -54.48 1.67 -26.63
CA PRO A 197 -54.47 0.92 -27.88
C PRO A 197 -53.67 -0.40 -27.82
N GLU A 198 -52.78 -0.57 -26.83
CA GLU A 198 -51.90 -1.73 -26.69
C GLU A 198 -52.59 -2.95 -26.05
N ILE A 199 -53.77 -2.78 -25.45
CA ILE A 199 -54.48 -3.87 -24.77
C ILE A 199 -55.03 -4.89 -25.79
N SER A 200 -54.85 -6.18 -25.52
CA SER A 200 -55.29 -7.26 -26.40
C SER A 200 -55.36 -8.58 -25.65
N LEU A 201 -56.21 -9.51 -26.13
CA LEU A 201 -56.27 -10.87 -25.59
C LEU A 201 -54.99 -11.63 -25.93
N LYS A 202 -54.39 -12.26 -24.90
CA LYS A 202 -53.13 -13.01 -25.06
C LYS A 202 -53.41 -14.51 -25.16
N PRO A 203 -52.64 -15.29 -25.95
CA PRO A 203 -52.90 -16.73 -26.16
C PRO A 203 -52.81 -17.59 -24.89
N ASN A 204 -51.89 -17.28 -23.97
CA ASN A 204 -51.73 -18.01 -22.71
C ASN A 204 -51.26 -17.04 -21.60
N PRO A 205 -52.17 -16.24 -21.01
CA PRO A 205 -51.83 -15.19 -20.05
C PRO A 205 -51.52 -15.72 -18.65
N THR A 206 -52.00 -16.91 -18.30
CA THR A 206 -51.86 -17.52 -16.96
C THR A 206 -50.63 -18.43 -16.84
N ARG A 207 -49.75 -18.42 -17.84
CA ARG A 207 -48.51 -19.20 -17.81
C ARG A 207 -47.55 -18.67 -16.75
N VAL A 208 -46.87 -19.58 -16.06
CA VAL A 208 -45.75 -19.25 -15.16
C VAL A 208 -44.45 -19.63 -15.88
N PRO A 209 -43.57 -18.66 -16.18
CA PRO A 209 -42.27 -18.95 -16.78
C PRO A 209 -41.45 -19.92 -15.90
N PRO A 210 -40.72 -20.88 -16.48
CA PRO A 210 -39.79 -21.70 -15.71
C PRO A 210 -38.72 -20.81 -15.07
N GLY A 211 -38.38 -21.07 -13.81
CA GLY A 211 -37.40 -20.27 -13.05
C GLY A 211 -37.95 -19.03 -12.35
N SER A 212 -39.28 -18.84 -12.30
CA SER A 212 -39.88 -17.77 -11.47
C SER A 212 -39.53 -17.90 -9.99
N THR A 213 -39.17 -16.78 -9.37
CA THR A 213 -38.83 -16.69 -7.95
C THR A 213 -40.02 -16.23 -7.11
N THR A 214 -40.00 -16.56 -5.81
CA THR A 214 -40.99 -16.03 -4.86
C THR A 214 -40.60 -14.63 -4.37
N PRO A 215 -41.55 -13.82 -3.86
CA PRO A 215 -41.23 -12.52 -3.26
C PRO A 215 -40.19 -12.62 -2.14
N GLN A 216 -40.23 -13.70 -1.34
CA GLN A 216 -39.26 -13.95 -0.28
C GLN A 216 -37.85 -14.20 -0.84
N GLN A 217 -37.73 -15.00 -1.93
CA GLN A 217 -36.45 -15.24 -2.59
C GLN A 217 -35.88 -13.96 -3.21
N TRP A 218 -36.74 -13.16 -3.85
CA TRP A 218 -36.38 -11.86 -4.42
C TRP A 218 -35.85 -10.89 -3.35
N GLU A 219 -36.52 -10.81 -2.20
CA GLU A 219 -36.08 -9.96 -1.08
C GLU A 219 -34.74 -10.45 -0.50
N GLN A 220 -34.62 -11.76 -0.31
CA GLN A 220 -33.41 -12.38 0.21
C GLN A 220 -32.21 -12.15 -0.71
N PHE A 221 -32.39 -12.16 -2.03
CA PHE A 221 -31.33 -11.90 -3.00
C PHE A 221 -30.75 -10.50 -2.83
N SER A 222 -31.61 -9.47 -2.84
CA SER A 222 -31.14 -8.09 -2.65
C SER A 222 -30.59 -7.84 -1.25
N ARG A 223 -31.16 -8.48 -0.21
CA ARG A 223 -30.61 -8.41 1.15
C ARG A 223 -29.22 -9.04 1.22
N TYR A 224 -29.02 -10.20 0.60
CA TYR A 224 -27.74 -10.89 0.55
C TYR A 224 -26.66 -10.02 -0.13
N ASN A 225 -26.97 -9.43 -1.28
CA ASN A 225 -26.02 -8.56 -2.00
C ASN A 225 -25.59 -7.36 -1.14
N ILE A 226 -26.53 -6.72 -0.44
CA ILE A 226 -26.22 -5.62 0.49
C ILE A 226 -25.38 -6.10 1.68
N THR A 227 -25.73 -7.22 2.30
CA THR A 227 -24.98 -7.77 3.44
C THR A 227 -23.55 -8.11 3.04
N ARG A 228 -23.36 -8.84 1.93
CA ARG A 228 -22.03 -9.17 1.40
C ARG A 228 -21.20 -7.91 1.14
N ALA A 229 -21.78 -6.90 0.48
CA ALA A 229 -21.08 -5.64 0.23
C ALA A 229 -20.64 -4.94 1.52
N LYS A 230 -21.49 -4.95 2.55
CA LYS A 230 -21.15 -4.38 3.87
C LYS A 230 -20.04 -5.15 4.59
N GLU A 231 -20.03 -6.47 4.50
CA GLU A 231 -18.96 -7.30 5.07
C GLU A 231 -17.62 -7.00 4.39
N GLU A 232 -17.59 -6.90 3.06
CA GLU A 232 -16.36 -6.55 2.32
C GLU A 232 -15.88 -5.12 2.63
N MET A 233 -16.81 -4.16 2.79
CA MET A 233 -16.45 -2.80 3.22
C MET A 233 -15.85 -2.80 4.63
N GLN A 234 -16.41 -3.59 5.56
CA GLN A 234 -15.87 -3.68 6.92
C GLN A 234 -14.47 -4.29 6.94
N ALA A 235 -14.23 -5.33 6.15
CA ALA A 235 -12.90 -5.91 5.98
C ALA A 235 -11.91 -4.88 5.40
N SER A 236 -12.34 -4.09 4.41
CA SER A 236 -11.55 -3.00 3.84
C SER A 236 -11.13 -1.96 4.88
N VAL A 237 -12.06 -1.51 5.74
CA VAL A 237 -11.75 -0.57 6.82
C VAL A 237 -10.65 -1.11 7.74
N GLN A 238 -10.74 -2.39 8.13
CA GLN A 238 -9.72 -3.03 8.97
C GLN A 238 -8.34 -3.09 8.28
N ILE A 239 -8.31 -3.39 6.98
CA ILE A 239 -7.05 -3.38 6.20
C ILE A 239 -6.47 -1.96 6.17
N ARG A 240 -7.29 -0.93 5.97
CA ARG A 240 -6.80 0.46 5.97
C ARG A 240 -6.22 0.87 7.32
N GLU A 241 -6.87 0.51 8.42
CA GLU A 241 -6.37 0.77 9.78
C GLU A 241 -5.04 0.06 10.02
N ASN A 242 -4.95 -1.23 9.67
CA ASN A 242 -3.73 -2.01 9.78
C ASN A 242 -2.60 -1.42 8.92
N ASN A 243 -2.88 -1.07 7.66
CA ASN A 243 -1.90 -0.45 6.77
C ASN A 243 -1.35 0.86 7.36
N SER A 244 -2.22 1.69 7.93
CA SER A 244 -1.80 2.94 8.59
C SER A 244 -0.86 2.69 9.76
N ILE A 245 -1.20 1.72 10.62
CA ILE A 245 -0.37 1.34 11.78
C ILE A 245 0.97 0.77 11.32
N THR A 246 0.96 -0.16 10.36
CA THR A 246 2.16 -0.80 9.83
C THR A 246 3.10 0.21 9.17
N ARG A 247 2.58 1.17 8.40
CA ARG A 247 3.41 2.26 7.86
C ARG A 247 4.08 3.07 8.95
N ALA A 248 3.35 3.43 10.01
CA ALA A 248 3.92 4.18 11.13
C ALA A 248 5.00 3.37 11.87
N GLN A 249 4.78 2.07 12.07
CA GLN A 249 5.77 1.16 12.67
C GLN A 249 7.05 1.08 11.83
N VAL A 250 6.90 0.80 10.53
CA VAL A 250 8.02 0.75 9.58
C VAL A 250 8.80 2.06 9.57
N GLN A 251 8.10 3.21 9.54
CA GLN A 251 8.76 4.51 9.57
C GLN A 251 9.57 4.71 10.86
N ASN A 252 9.04 4.32 12.02
CA ASN A 252 9.75 4.42 13.29
C ASN A 252 10.97 3.50 13.36
N GLU A 253 10.87 2.28 12.83
CA GLU A 253 11.97 1.32 12.77
C GLU A 253 13.11 1.82 11.86
N LEU A 254 12.78 2.33 10.68
CA LEU A 254 13.74 2.93 9.74
C LEU A 254 14.43 4.15 10.38
N GLU A 255 13.67 5.02 11.03
CA GLU A 255 14.21 6.20 11.72
C GLU A 255 15.15 5.80 12.87
N ALA A 256 14.76 4.81 13.68
CA ALA A 256 15.58 4.32 14.78
C ALA A 256 16.90 3.71 14.28
N GLN A 257 16.87 2.96 13.18
CA GLN A 257 18.08 2.38 12.60
C GLN A 257 18.97 3.47 11.99
N ARG A 258 18.39 4.46 11.28
CA ARG A 258 19.11 5.62 10.75
C ARG A 258 19.87 6.38 11.84
N MET A 259 19.20 6.67 12.97
CA MET A 259 19.82 7.34 14.12
C MET A 259 20.96 6.51 14.72
N THR A 260 20.85 5.19 14.70
CA THR A 260 21.89 4.27 15.19
C THR A 260 23.13 4.32 14.30
N VAL A 261 22.93 4.25 12.98
CA VAL A 261 24.01 4.36 11.98
C VAL A 261 24.68 5.73 12.07
N GLU A 262 23.91 6.81 12.17
CA GLU A 262 24.43 8.16 12.29
C GLU A 262 25.29 8.32 13.55
N PHE A 263 24.85 7.77 14.68
CA PHE A 263 25.64 7.77 15.91
C PHE A 263 26.95 6.99 15.76
N ALA A 264 26.91 5.80 15.15
CA ALA A 264 28.10 4.99 14.89
C ALA A 264 29.09 5.75 13.99
N LEU A 265 28.59 6.39 12.92
CA LEU A 265 29.39 7.22 12.02
C LEU A 265 30.06 8.37 12.76
N ARG A 266 29.31 9.19 13.50
CA ARG A 266 29.87 10.31 14.28
C ARG A 266 30.97 9.86 15.23
N LYS A 267 30.76 8.74 15.93
CA LYS A 267 31.76 8.17 16.83
C LYS A 267 33.02 7.73 16.08
N ARG A 268 32.86 7.08 14.92
CA ARG A 268 34.00 6.63 14.11
C ARG A 268 34.77 7.81 13.51
N THR A 269 34.09 8.81 12.97
CA THR A 269 34.71 10.04 12.47
C THR A 269 35.55 10.71 13.55
N HIS A 270 35.03 10.81 14.78
CA HIS A 270 35.78 11.39 15.89
C HIS A 270 37.07 10.61 16.21
N HIS A 271 37.02 9.29 16.22
CA HIS A 271 38.21 8.47 16.42
C HIS A 271 39.23 8.64 15.29
N GLU A 272 38.77 8.74 14.04
CA GLU A 272 39.64 8.97 12.87
C GLU A 272 40.29 10.36 12.93
N GLU A 273 39.56 11.40 13.33
CA GLU A 273 40.09 12.75 13.55
C GLU A 273 41.13 12.79 14.68
N GLN A 274 40.89 12.09 15.79
CA GLN A 274 41.87 12.00 16.89
C GLN A 274 43.17 11.32 16.44
N ALA A 275 43.07 10.20 15.74
CA ALA A 275 44.23 9.50 15.20
C ALA A 275 44.99 10.36 14.19
N TYR A 276 44.28 11.10 13.34
CA TYR A 276 44.88 12.03 12.38
C TYR A 276 45.67 13.15 13.08
N HIS A 277 45.07 13.82 14.08
CA HIS A 277 45.75 14.88 14.83
C HIS A 277 46.97 14.36 15.59
N GLU A 278 46.88 13.15 16.18
CA GLU A 278 48.02 12.51 16.83
C GLU A 278 49.16 12.24 15.83
N MET A 279 48.85 11.69 14.65
CA MET A 279 49.86 11.45 13.61
C MET A 279 50.48 12.75 13.09
N GLN A 280 49.71 13.81 12.95
CA GLN A 280 50.23 15.13 12.59
C GLN A 280 51.19 15.68 13.66
N TRP A 281 50.85 15.49 14.93
CA TRP A 281 51.70 15.88 16.05
C TRP A 281 53.01 15.09 16.06
N GLN A 282 52.93 13.76 15.97
CA GLN A 282 54.10 12.87 15.89
C GLN A 282 55.01 13.23 14.72
N LEU A 283 54.44 13.51 13.53
CA LEU A 283 55.22 13.94 12.37
C LEU A 283 55.99 15.21 12.65
N LYS A 284 55.33 16.23 13.21
CA LYS A 284 55.95 17.51 13.54
C LYS A 284 57.07 17.33 14.56
N THR A 285 56.79 16.62 15.67
CA THR A 285 57.80 16.39 16.72
C THR A 285 58.99 15.59 16.19
N THR A 286 58.75 14.59 15.34
CA THR A 286 59.84 13.82 14.71
C THR A 286 60.68 14.69 13.78
N GLN A 287 60.06 15.61 13.02
CA GLN A 287 60.78 16.57 12.17
C GLN A 287 61.63 17.55 12.99
N GLU A 288 61.11 18.03 14.12
CA GLU A 288 61.85 18.88 15.04
C GLU A 288 63.05 18.14 15.64
N GLU A 289 62.87 16.88 16.06
CA GLU A 289 63.95 16.03 16.58
C GLU A 289 65.02 15.73 15.52
N ILE A 290 64.61 15.45 14.28
CA ILE A 290 65.55 15.28 13.15
C ILE A 290 66.39 16.56 12.97
N ALA A 291 65.75 17.73 13.00
CA ALA A 291 66.46 19.01 12.82
C ALA A 291 67.44 19.31 13.97
N GLU A 292 67.10 18.95 15.21
CA GLU A 292 68.04 19.06 16.33
C GLU A 292 69.18 18.04 16.22
N LEU A 293 68.90 16.79 15.84
CA LEU A 293 69.93 15.78 15.62
C LEU A 293 70.89 16.18 14.48
N GLU A 294 70.40 16.79 13.41
CA GLU A 294 71.22 17.33 12.32
C GLU A 294 72.14 18.46 12.81
N LYS A 295 71.67 19.35 13.69
CA LYS A 295 72.53 20.38 14.31
C LYS A 295 73.59 19.76 15.21
N ASP A 296 73.23 18.76 16.01
CA ASP A 296 74.18 18.06 16.87
C ASP A 296 75.26 17.33 16.05
N ILE A 297 74.90 16.75 14.90
CA ILE A 297 75.86 16.18 13.95
C ILE A 297 76.85 17.26 13.48
N CYS A 298 76.36 18.42 13.04
CA CYS A 298 77.21 19.54 12.63
C CYS A 298 78.15 19.99 13.76
N HIS A 299 77.64 20.17 14.98
CA HIS A 299 78.44 20.56 16.13
C HIS A 299 79.51 19.51 16.48
N LEU A 300 79.19 18.21 16.40
CA LEU A 300 80.15 17.12 16.62
C LEU A 300 81.27 17.13 15.57
N GLU A 301 80.94 17.41 14.31
CA GLU A 301 81.94 17.56 13.23
C GLU A 301 82.84 18.78 13.45
N GLU A 302 82.26 19.92 13.82
CA GLU A 302 82.98 21.15 14.14
C GLU A 302 83.93 20.96 15.34
N ASP A 303 83.45 20.33 16.42
CA ASP A 303 84.27 20.04 17.61
C ASP A 303 85.43 19.11 17.29
N MET A 304 85.19 18.08 16.47
CA MET A 304 86.24 17.16 16.01
C MET A 304 87.29 17.91 15.18
N GLN A 305 86.87 18.80 14.29
CA GLN A 305 87.78 19.64 13.50
C GLN A 305 88.57 20.60 14.42
N ALA A 306 87.92 21.21 15.41
CA ALA A 306 88.55 22.10 16.38
C ALA A 306 89.65 21.39 17.20
N LYS A 307 89.48 20.10 17.55
CA LYS A 307 90.53 19.32 18.25
C LYS A 307 91.70 18.90 17.36
N THR A 308 91.57 18.99 16.04
CA THR A 308 92.65 18.63 15.10
C THR A 308 93.84 19.60 15.18
N ALA A 309 93.60 20.89 15.40
CA ALA A 309 94.67 21.89 15.46
C ALA A 309 95.56 21.77 16.72
N PRO A 310 95.01 21.64 17.95
CA PRO A 310 95.80 21.31 19.14
C PRO A 310 96.58 20.01 19.00
N LEU A 311 95.98 18.95 18.43
CA LEU A 311 96.67 17.68 18.22
C LEU A 311 97.88 17.85 17.30
N LYS A 312 97.73 18.58 16.18
CA LYS A 312 98.85 18.93 15.28
C LYS A 312 99.94 19.72 16.00
N LEU A 313 99.56 20.67 16.87
CA LEU A 313 100.52 21.46 17.65
C LEU A 313 101.33 20.57 18.59
N VAL A 314 100.69 19.67 19.33
CA VAL A 314 101.34 18.73 20.24
C VAL A 314 102.26 17.78 19.47
N HIS A 315 101.80 17.21 18.35
CA HIS A 315 102.63 16.38 17.47
C HIS A 315 103.86 17.13 16.97
N THR A 316 103.70 18.39 16.53
CA THR A 316 104.82 19.22 16.05
C THR A 316 105.80 19.56 17.18
N ARG A 317 105.29 19.86 18.38
CA ARG A 317 106.11 20.09 19.58
C ARG A 317 106.91 18.84 19.96
N LEU A 318 106.27 17.67 19.95
CA LEU A 318 106.93 16.38 20.21
C LEU A 318 108.02 16.08 19.17
N GLU A 319 107.72 16.27 17.88
CA GLU A 319 108.67 16.05 16.78
C GLU A 319 109.90 16.97 16.87
N ASN A 320 109.67 18.26 17.14
CA ASN A 320 110.77 19.22 17.30
C ASN A 320 111.66 18.89 18.51
N ARG A 321 111.10 18.34 19.59
CA ARG A 321 111.87 17.95 20.79
C ARG A 321 112.80 16.76 20.55
N ILE A 322 112.61 15.96 19.50
CA ILE A 322 113.50 14.84 19.12
C ILE A 322 114.80 15.36 18.49
N LYS A 323 114.82 16.61 18.01
CA LYS A 323 116.00 17.26 17.40
C LYS A 323 116.99 17.83 18.43
N ARG A 324 116.71 17.71 19.73
CA ARG A 324 117.60 18.20 20.80
C ARG A 324 118.91 17.41 20.80
N PRO A 325 120.08 18.06 20.84
CA PRO A 325 121.37 17.38 20.74
C PRO A 325 121.84 16.79 22.08
N GLY A 326 122.56 15.66 22.02
CA GLY A 326 123.33 15.12 23.14
C GLY A 326 122.50 14.77 24.39
N MET A 327 122.96 15.19 25.57
CA MET A 327 122.32 14.91 26.86
C MET A 327 121.00 15.66 27.08
N ASP A 328 120.73 16.70 26.29
CA ASP A 328 119.47 17.46 26.35
C ASP A 328 118.30 16.73 25.64
N LEU A 329 118.58 15.58 24.99
CA LEU A 329 117.56 14.64 24.51
C LEU A 329 116.98 13.81 25.68
N CYS A 330 116.47 14.51 26.68
CA CYS A 330 115.93 13.92 27.90
C CYS A 330 114.40 13.83 27.83
N ARG A 331 113.83 12.81 28.50
CA ARG A 331 112.39 12.70 28.73
C ARG A 331 112.05 13.44 30.02
N ASP A 332 111.90 14.74 29.89
CA ASP A 332 111.55 15.66 30.98
C ASP A 332 110.03 15.72 31.20
N GLU A 333 109.59 16.44 32.25
CA GLU A 333 108.18 16.60 32.59
C GLU A 333 107.35 17.18 31.43
N VAL A 334 107.94 18.08 30.63
CA VAL A 334 107.25 18.66 29.46
C VAL A 334 107.06 17.62 28.36
N GLN A 335 108.03 16.72 28.14
CA GLN A 335 107.88 15.59 27.23
C GLN A 335 106.74 14.66 27.67
N PHE A 336 106.65 14.34 28.96
CA PHE A 336 105.56 13.52 29.48
C PHE A 336 104.20 14.21 29.34
N GLY A 337 104.11 15.49 29.71
CA GLY A 337 102.88 16.29 29.57
C GLY A 337 102.38 16.37 28.13
N LEU A 338 103.27 16.56 27.14
CA LEU A 338 102.88 16.57 25.73
C LEU A 338 102.42 15.18 25.22
N VAL A 339 103.02 14.09 25.71
CA VAL A 339 102.57 12.72 25.35
C VAL A 339 101.18 12.44 25.91
N ASP A 340 100.92 12.85 27.16
CA ASP A 340 99.60 12.68 27.77
C ASP A 340 98.56 13.55 27.07
N GLU A 341 98.89 14.81 26.75
CA GLU A 341 98.03 15.71 25.96
C GLU A 341 97.66 15.10 24.59
N ALA A 342 98.63 14.51 23.88
CA ALA A 342 98.38 13.85 22.59
C ALA A 342 97.40 12.66 22.74
N LYS A 343 97.67 11.75 23.68
CA LYS A 343 96.79 10.59 23.94
C LYS A 343 95.38 11.00 24.32
N GLN A 344 95.26 12.07 25.13
CA GLN A 344 93.96 12.56 25.60
C GLN A 344 93.16 13.21 24.46
N LEU A 345 93.82 13.95 23.56
CA LEU A 345 93.21 14.51 22.36
C LEU A 345 92.80 13.42 21.35
N GLU A 346 93.63 12.38 21.15
CA GLU A 346 93.29 11.23 20.31
C GLU A 346 92.09 10.45 20.86
N ALA A 347 92.05 10.20 22.17
CA ALA A 347 90.91 9.56 22.83
C ALA A 347 89.63 10.40 22.71
N THR A 348 89.74 11.73 22.87
CA THR A 348 88.60 12.65 22.70
C THR A 348 88.06 12.63 21.28
N ILE A 349 88.94 12.69 20.26
CA ILE A 349 88.54 12.61 18.85
C ILE A 349 87.91 11.25 18.54
N LEU A 350 88.44 10.16 19.09
CA LEU A 350 87.86 8.83 18.92
C LEU A 350 86.45 8.74 19.52
N ALA A 351 86.24 9.30 20.72
CA ALA A 351 84.93 9.35 21.35
C ALA A 351 83.92 10.19 20.54
N LEU A 352 84.34 11.35 20.02
CA LEU A 352 83.50 12.17 19.14
C LEU A 352 83.14 11.42 17.85
N LYS A 353 84.09 10.73 17.22
CA LYS A 353 83.84 9.89 16.04
C LYS A 353 82.84 8.76 16.30
N GLN A 354 82.95 8.09 17.45
CA GLN A 354 82.02 7.03 17.84
C GLN A 354 80.60 7.57 18.03
N LYS A 355 80.46 8.77 18.62
CA LYS A 355 79.17 9.41 18.84
C LYS A 355 78.55 9.88 17.52
N LEU A 356 79.35 10.47 16.63
CA LEU A 356 78.94 10.84 15.28
C LEU A 356 78.42 9.63 14.49
N ALA A 357 79.14 8.49 14.54
CA ALA A 357 78.74 7.27 13.87
C ALA A 357 77.47 6.60 14.45
N HIS A 358 77.02 6.99 15.64
CA HIS A 358 75.73 6.57 16.21
C HIS A 358 74.59 7.54 15.88
N ALA A 359 74.91 8.79 15.55
CA ALA A 359 73.93 9.83 15.22
C ALA A 359 73.56 9.80 13.72
N GLN A 360 74.45 9.26 12.89
CA GLN A 360 74.24 8.97 11.46
C GLN A 360 73.65 7.57 11.26
#